data_AF-A0A969M7V0-F1
#
_entry.id   AF-A0A969M7V0-F1
#
_cell.length_a   1.000
_cell.length_b   1.000
_cell.length_c   1.000
_cell.angle_alpha   90.00
_cell.angle_beta   90.00
_cell.angle_gamma   90.00
#
_symmetry.space_group_name_H-M   'P 1'
#
loop_
_entity.id
_entity.type
_entity.pdbx_description
1 polymer ?
#
loop_
_entity_poly.entity_id
_entity_poly.type
_entity_poly.pdbx_seq_one_letter_code
_entity_poly.pdbx_strand_id
1 'polypeptide(L)'
;MESSITQTFAAILIVLSLLKVCVMIINPRIWLDFAKRLYTRPPITSFVALLIAAGILLGLLRSGLDIVQILAVCLFVACLVVVGMAPYAPRLLVWFETQDMAQIIRSQGIYITAWVVLLGWGAYTLLT
;
A
#
# COMPACT_ATOMS: atom_id res chain seq x y z
N MET A 1 -15.06 -14.22 -17.98
CA MET A 1 -13.78 -13.96 -18.67
C MET A 1 -12.98 -13.06 -17.77
N GLU A 2 -11.88 -13.54 -17.20
CA GLU A 2 -10.97 -12.65 -16.47
C GLU A 2 -10.49 -11.54 -17.40
N SER A 3 -10.50 -10.29 -16.92
CA SER A 3 -9.99 -9.18 -17.71
C SER A 3 -8.46 -9.27 -17.82
N SER A 4 -7.94 -8.98 -19.01
CA SER A 4 -6.49 -8.92 -19.29
C SER A 4 -5.73 -8.00 -18.31
N ILE A 5 -6.39 -6.99 -17.74
CA ILE A 5 -5.77 -6.03 -16.82
C ILE A 5 -5.48 -6.68 -15.46
N THR A 6 -6.43 -7.42 -14.88
CA THR A 6 -6.25 -8.09 -13.59
C THR A 6 -5.10 -9.10 -13.66
N GLN A 7 -5.04 -9.88 -14.74
CA GLN A 7 -3.93 -10.82 -14.98
C GLN A 7 -2.59 -10.11 -15.12
N THR A 8 -2.56 -8.96 -15.82
CA THR A 8 -1.35 -8.15 -15.97
C THR A 8 -0.86 -7.62 -14.62
N PHE A 9 -1.74 -7.07 -13.79
CA PHE A 9 -1.36 -6.59 -12.46
C PHE A 9 -0.90 -7.72 -11.55
N ALA A 10 -1.56 -8.88 -11.60
CA ALA A 10 -1.13 -10.07 -10.86
C ALA A 10 0.26 -10.53 -11.30
N ALA A 11 0.52 -10.61 -12.62
CA ALA A 11 1.82 -10.99 -13.15
C ALA A 11 2.93 -10.02 -12.73
N ILE A 12 2.67 -8.70 -12.81
CA ILE A 12 3.62 -7.67 -12.33
C ILE A 12 3.92 -7.88 -10.85
N LEU A 13 2.89 -8.06 -10.01
CA LEU A 13 3.07 -8.25 -8.57
C LEU A 13 3.86 -9.53 -8.27
N ILE A 14 3.57 -10.64 -8.96
CA ILE A 14 4.26 -11.92 -8.80
C ILE A 14 5.75 -11.75 -9.14
N VAL A 15 6.06 -11.19 -10.31
CA VAL A 15 7.46 -11.02 -10.76
C VAL A 15 8.23 -10.12 -9.79
N LEU A 16 7.66 -8.98 -9.39
CA LEU A 16 8.32 -8.07 -8.44
C LEU A 16 8.50 -8.71 -7.07
N SER A 17 7.52 -9.48 -6.60
CA SER A 17 7.59 -10.17 -5.30
C SER A 17 8.64 -11.27 -5.30
N LEU A 18 8.68 -12.10 -6.35
CA LEU A 18 9.71 -13.13 -6.50
C LEU A 18 11.11 -12.50 -6.57
N LEU A 19 11.27 -11.44 -7.36
CA LEU A 19 12.54 -10.71 -7.43
C LEU A 19 12.95 -10.18 -6.06
N LYS A 20 12.03 -9.53 -5.34
CA LYS A 20 12.28 -9.01 -3.99
C LYS A 20 12.69 -10.13 -3.02
N VAL A 21 11.98 -11.24 -3.01
CA VAL A 21 12.28 -12.39 -2.15
C VAL A 21 13.65 -12.97 -2.49
N CYS A 22 13.98 -13.16 -3.76
CA CYS A 22 15.30 -13.61 -4.21
C CYS A 22 16.41 -12.66 -3.73
N VAL A 23 16.24 -11.34 -3.91
CA VAL A 23 17.21 -10.35 -3.43
C VAL A 23 17.35 -10.40 -1.92
N MET A 24 16.26 -10.53 -1.17
CA MET A 24 16.30 -10.60 0.30
C MET A 24 17.00 -11.86 0.82
N ILE A 25 16.86 -13.00 0.13
CA ILE A 25 17.53 -14.26 0.49
C ILE A 25 19.02 -14.21 0.12
N ILE A 26 19.36 -13.73 -1.08
CA ILE A 26 20.74 -13.72 -1.57
C ILE A 26 21.57 -12.63 -0.87
N ASN A 27 21.04 -11.41 -0.80
CA ASN A 27 21.73 -10.28 -0.17
C ASN A 27 20.74 -9.19 0.30
N PRO A 28 20.30 -9.24 1.57
CA PRO A 28 19.33 -8.29 2.11
C PRO A 28 19.85 -6.85 2.14
N ARG A 29 21.17 -6.63 2.08
CA ARG A 29 21.75 -5.28 2.05
C ARG A 29 21.43 -4.55 0.74
N ILE A 30 21.38 -5.26 -0.39
CA ILE A 30 21.02 -4.67 -1.69
C ILE A 30 19.60 -4.10 -1.62
N TRP A 31 18.66 -4.88 -1.07
CA TRP A 31 17.29 -4.41 -0.88
C TRP A 31 17.22 -3.23 0.09
N LEU A 32 17.96 -3.27 1.20
CA LEU A 32 18.00 -2.19 2.17
C LEU A 32 18.54 -0.88 1.57
N ASP A 33 19.61 -0.95 0.78
CA ASP A 33 20.20 0.23 0.15
C ASP A 33 19.29 0.80 -0.94
N PHE A 34 18.62 -0.07 -1.71
CA PHE A 34 17.56 0.35 -2.63
C PHE A 34 16.42 1.07 -1.89
N ALA A 35 15.91 0.47 -0.80
CA ALA A 35 14.85 1.05 0.00
C ALA A 35 15.26 2.41 0.59
N LYS A 36 16.47 2.52 1.15
CA LYS A 36 17.01 3.79 1.66
C LYS A 36 17.01 4.86 0.58
N ARG A 37 17.53 4.54 -0.62
CA ARG A 37 17.55 5.46 -1.77
C ARG A 37 16.13 5.90 -2.15
N LEU A 38 15.21 4.95 -2.28
CA LEU A 38 13.82 5.22 -2.61
C LEU A 38 13.15 6.14 -1.58
N TYR A 39 13.42 5.96 -0.30
CA TYR A 39 12.82 6.77 0.77
C TYR A 39 13.63 8.02 1.16
N THR A 40 14.74 8.35 0.47
CA THR A 40 15.48 9.61 0.72
C THR A 40 14.69 10.87 0.39
N ARG A 41 13.66 10.78 -0.46
CA ARG A 41 12.78 11.89 -0.83
C ARG A 41 11.32 11.53 -0.56
N PRO A 42 10.90 11.45 0.71
CA PRO A 42 9.56 10.97 1.08
C PRO A 42 8.39 11.65 0.34
N PRO A 43 8.37 12.99 0.12
CA PRO A 43 7.27 13.63 -0.60
C PRO A 43 7.13 13.13 -2.05
N ILE A 44 8.25 12.94 -2.75
CA ILE A 44 8.26 12.47 -4.14
C ILE A 44 7.80 11.02 -4.18
N THR A 45 8.36 10.18 -3.30
CA THR A 45 8.02 8.75 -3.24
C THR A 45 6.55 8.55 -2.89
N SER A 46 6.02 9.31 -1.93
CA SER A 46 4.61 9.28 -1.58
C SER A 46 3.71 9.72 -2.74
N PHE A 47 4.07 10.79 -3.44
CA PHE A 47 3.28 11.29 -4.57
C PHE A 47 3.27 10.30 -5.73
N VAL A 48 4.42 9.74 -6.09
CA VAL A 48 4.52 8.72 -7.15
C VAL A 48 3.75 7.46 -6.75
N ALA A 49 3.85 7.01 -5.50
CA ALA A 49 3.09 5.87 -5.02
C ALA A 49 1.57 6.12 -5.08
N LEU A 50 1.12 7.33 -4.75
CA LEU A 50 -0.29 7.70 -4.84
C LEU A 50 -0.81 7.69 -6.28
N LEU A 51 -0.02 8.22 -7.24
CA LEU A 51 -0.36 8.16 -8.66
C LEU A 51 -0.45 6.72 -9.18
N ILE A 52 0.51 5.87 -8.78
CA ILE A 52 0.49 4.44 -9.13
C ILE A 52 -0.74 3.77 -8.51
N ALA A 53 -1.06 4.04 -7.24
CA ALA A 53 -2.24 3.48 -6.58
C ALA A 53 -3.55 3.90 -7.26
N ALA A 54 -3.68 5.18 -7.65
CA ALA A 54 -4.83 5.66 -8.41
C ALA A 54 -4.94 4.97 -9.78
N GLY A 55 -3.82 4.80 -10.49
CA GLY A 55 -3.78 4.08 -11.76
C GLY A 55 -4.19 2.61 -11.63
N ILE A 56 -3.70 1.92 -10.59
CA ILE A 56 -4.09 0.54 -10.29
C ILE A 56 -5.58 0.46 -9.97
N LEU A 57 -6.10 1.33 -9.09
CA LEU A 57 -7.52 1.36 -8.74
C LEU A 57 -8.41 1.52 -9.98
N LEU A 58 -8.11 2.49 -10.85
CA LEU A 58 -8.85 2.71 -12.09
C LEU A 58 -8.76 1.49 -13.04
N GLY A 59 -7.59 0.85 -13.11
CA GLY A 59 -7.42 -0.37 -13.89
C GLY A 59 -8.24 -1.55 -13.36
N LEU A 60 -8.32 -1.72 -12.03
CA LEU A 60 -9.14 -2.74 -11.38
C LEU A 60 -10.64 -2.47 -11.57
N LEU A 61 -11.08 -1.21 -11.43
CA LEU A 61 -12.47 -0.87 -11.70
C LEU A 61 -12.87 -1.17 -13.17
N ARG A 62 -11.98 -0.86 -14.12
CA ARG A 62 -12.17 -1.18 -15.54
C ARG A 62 -12.12 -2.68 -15.84
N SER A 63 -11.51 -3.49 -14.97
CA SER A 63 -11.52 -4.96 -15.11
C SER A 63 -12.82 -5.61 -14.65
N GLY A 64 -13.76 -4.82 -14.13
CA GLY A 64 -15.04 -5.29 -13.61
C GLY A 64 -14.99 -5.65 -12.12
N LEU A 65 -13.88 -5.35 -11.42
CA LEU A 65 -13.85 -5.44 -9.97
C LEU A 65 -14.56 -4.24 -9.37
N ASP A 66 -15.44 -4.51 -8.40
CA ASP A 66 -16.10 -3.44 -7.65
C ASP A 66 -15.26 -3.00 -6.44
N ILE A 67 -15.49 -1.76 -5.98
CA ILE A 67 -14.81 -1.17 -4.84
C ILE A 67 -14.90 -2.05 -3.58
N VAL A 68 -16.02 -2.74 -3.37
CA VAL A 68 -16.21 -3.65 -2.23
C VAL A 68 -15.25 -4.83 -2.29
N GLN A 69 -15.06 -5.41 -3.47
CA GLN A 69 -14.12 -6.52 -3.67
C GLN A 69 -12.67 -6.07 -3.46
N ILE A 70 -12.32 -4.87 -3.93
CA ILE A 70 -11.00 -4.28 -3.73
C ILE A 70 -10.73 -4.05 -2.23
N LEU A 71 -11.69 -3.46 -1.51
CA LEU A 71 -11.58 -3.26 -0.06
C LEU A 71 -11.47 -4.57 0.72
N ALA A 72 -12.16 -5.63 0.30
CA ALA A 72 -12.02 -6.96 0.91
C ALA A 72 -10.59 -7.50 0.77
N VAL A 73 -9.96 -7.34 -0.40
CA VAL A 73 -8.54 -7.72 -0.60
C VAL A 73 -7.62 -6.81 0.21
N CYS A 74 -7.90 -5.51 0.30
CA CYS A 74 -7.13 -4.59 1.15
C CYS A 74 -7.19 -4.99 2.62
N LEU A 75 -8.34 -5.44 3.12
CA LEU A 75 -8.47 -5.97 4.49
C LEU A 75 -7.59 -7.20 4.69
N PHE A 76 -7.62 -8.15 3.75
CA PHE A 76 -6.75 -9.32 3.80
C PHE A 76 -5.26 -8.92 3.85
N VAL A 77 -4.83 -7.99 2.98
CA VAL A 77 -3.44 -7.49 2.95
C VAL A 77 -3.09 -6.76 4.24
N ALA A 78 -4.00 -5.94 4.80
CA ALA A 78 -3.77 -5.24 6.06
C ALA A 78 -3.49 -6.22 7.21
N CYS A 79 -4.24 -7.33 7.29
CA CYS A 79 -3.98 -8.40 8.27
C CYS A 79 -2.58 -9.02 8.09
N LEU A 80 -2.15 -9.30 6.86
CA LEU A 80 -0.80 -9.82 6.61
C LEU A 80 0.29 -8.83 6.99
N VAL A 81 0.09 -7.53 6.72
CA VAL A 81 1.02 -6.47 7.13
C VAL A 81 1.15 -6.43 8.65
N VAL A 82 0.05 -6.55 9.40
CA VAL A 82 0.09 -6.60 10.87
C VAL A 82 0.94 -7.76 11.36
N VAL A 83 0.80 -8.96 10.78
CA VAL A 83 1.63 -10.13 11.15
C VAL A 83 3.12 -9.84 10.95
N GLY A 84 3.50 -9.24 9.82
CA GLY A 84 4.89 -8.90 9.53
C GLY A 84 5.45 -7.77 10.39
N MET A 85 4.60 -6.83 10.81
CA MET A 85 5.00 -5.64 11.59
C MET A 85 4.95 -5.86 13.11
N ALA A 86 4.20 -6.84 13.59
CA ALA A 86 3.99 -7.09 15.02
C ALA A 86 5.28 -7.15 15.86
N PRO A 87 6.37 -7.83 15.43
CA PRO A 87 7.62 -7.84 16.20
C PRO A 87 8.28 -6.46 16.37
N TYR A 88 7.99 -5.53 15.46
CA TYR A 88 8.57 -4.18 15.45
C TYR A 88 7.66 -3.13 16.10
N ALA A 89 6.40 -3.49 16.38
CA ALA A 89 5.40 -2.56 16.89
C ALA A 89 5.80 -1.86 18.20
N PRO A 90 6.37 -2.53 19.23
CA PRO A 90 6.74 -1.85 20.47
C PRO A 90 7.77 -0.73 20.26
N ARG A 91 8.77 -0.95 19.39
CA ARG A 91 9.78 0.06 19.06
C ARG A 91 9.17 1.23 18.29
N LEU A 92 8.24 0.95 17.39
CA LEU A 92 7.53 1.96 16.61
C LEU A 92 6.67 2.85 17.51
N LEU A 93 5.95 2.26 18.47
CA LEU A 93 5.08 2.98 19.40
C LEU A 93 5.87 3.93 20.31
N VAL A 94 6.99 3.48 20.88
CA VAL A 94 7.88 4.36 21.68
C VAL A 94 8.40 5.52 20.83
N TRP A 95 8.75 5.28 19.56
CA TRP A 95 9.17 6.36 18.67
C TRP A 95 8.03 7.35 18.41
N PHE A 96 6.79 6.89 18.25
CA PHE A 96 5.63 7.77 18.08
C PHE A 96 5.39 8.65 19.31
N GLU A 97 5.55 8.13 20.53
CA GLU A 97 5.37 8.92 21.76
C GLU A 97 6.29 10.15 21.84
N THR A 98 7.44 10.12 21.15
CA THR A 98 8.36 11.27 21.12
C THR A 98 8.02 12.31 20.04
N GLN A 99 7.00 12.09 19.22
CA GLN A 99 6.64 12.96 18.09
C GLN A 99 5.35 13.75 18.37
N ASP A 100 5.21 14.89 17.71
CA ASP A 100 3.94 15.62 17.68
C ASP A 100 2.94 14.91 16.77
N MET A 101 1.92 14.30 17.39
CA MET A 101 0.83 13.62 16.69
C MET A 101 0.08 14.55 15.73
N ALA A 102 -0.11 15.82 16.09
CA ALA A 102 -0.81 16.77 15.22
C ALA A 102 -0.01 17.03 13.95
N GLN A 103 1.31 17.16 14.07
CA GLN A 103 2.21 17.31 12.92
C GLN A 103 2.21 16.05 12.03
N ILE A 104 2.28 14.86 12.63
CA ILE A 104 2.21 13.59 11.88
C ILE A 104 0.90 13.51 11.09
N ILE A 105 -0.24 13.73 11.75
CA ILE A 105 -1.56 13.66 11.10
C ILE A 105 -1.64 14.66 9.95
N ARG A 106 -1.19 15.91 10.17
CA ARG A 106 -1.15 16.93 9.11
C ARG A 106 -0.29 16.50 7.92
N SER A 107 0.87 15.89 8.16
CA SER A 107 1.74 15.38 7.08
C SER A 107 1.10 14.24 6.28
N GLN A 108 0.17 13.49 6.88
CA GLN A 108 -0.52 12.36 6.27
C GLN A 108 -1.89 12.74 5.69
N GLY A 109 -2.25 14.03 5.65
CA GLY A 109 -3.59 14.49 5.27
C GLY A 109 -4.07 13.96 3.91
N ILE A 110 -3.19 13.91 2.90
CA ILE A 110 -3.52 13.38 1.57
C ILE A 110 -3.84 11.87 1.64
N TYR A 111 -3.01 11.11 2.37
CA TYR A 111 -3.22 9.68 2.56
C TYR A 111 -4.53 9.39 3.30
N ILE A 112 -4.80 10.13 4.38
CA ILE A 112 -6.04 10.01 5.15
C ILE A 112 -7.25 10.34 4.27
N THR A 113 -7.17 11.43 3.50
CA THR A 113 -8.26 11.85 2.59
C THR A 113 -8.55 10.77 1.55
N ALA A 114 -7.51 10.18 0.95
CA ALA A 114 -7.69 9.09 -0.01
C ALA A 114 -8.43 7.89 0.62
N TRP A 115 -8.07 7.51 1.85
CA TRP A 115 -8.77 6.44 2.56
C TRP A 115 -10.22 6.79 2.88
N VAL A 116 -10.49 7.99 3.38
CA VAL A 116 -11.85 8.43 3.69
C VAL A 116 -12.74 8.36 2.45
N VAL A 117 -12.24 8.78 1.28
CA VAL A 117 -12.95 8.68 0.00
C VAL A 117 -13.22 7.22 -0.38
N LEU A 118 -12.21 6.34 -0.30
CA LEU A 118 -12.38 4.93 -0.64
C LEU A 118 -13.37 4.20 0.28
N LEU A 119 -13.28 4.47 1.59
CA LEU A 119 -14.20 3.90 2.58
C LEU A 119 -15.62 4.44 2.39
N GLY A 120 -15.77 5.74 2.16
CA GLY A 120 -17.06 6.36 1.87
C GLY A 120 -17.71 5.79 0.61
N TRP A 121 -16.93 5.59 -0.45
CA TRP A 121 -17.41 4.95 -1.67
C TRP A 121 -17.81 3.50 -1.42
N GLY A 122 -16.95 2.70 -0.77
CA GLY A 122 -17.29 1.32 -0.42
C GLY A 122 -18.55 1.19 0.42
N ALA A 123 -18.72 2.07 1.41
CA ALA A 123 -19.92 2.11 2.25
C ALA A 123 -21.17 2.50 1.44
N TYR A 124 -21.06 3.48 0.54
CA TYR A 124 -22.16 3.85 -0.35
C TYR A 124 -22.58 2.68 -1.24
N THR A 125 -21.63 2.02 -1.91
CA THR A 125 -21.91 0.87 -2.78
C THR A 125 -22.51 -0.33 -2.02
N LEU A 126 -22.18 -0.51 -0.73
CA LEU A 126 -22.79 -1.55 0.10
C LEU A 126 -24.27 -1.26 0.45
N LEU A 127 -24.67 0.01 0.45
CA LEU A 127 -26.00 0.45 0.85
C LEU A 127 -26.97 0.64 -0.33
N THR A 128 -26.46 0.61 -1.57
CA THR A 128 -27.24 0.78 -2.81
C THR A 128 -27.24 -0.49 -3.63
#